data_AF-A0A450Y8Z1-F1
#
_entry.id   AF-A0A450Y8Z1-F1
#
_cell.length_a   1.000
_cell.length_b   1.000
_cell.length_c   1.000
_cell.angle_alpha   90.00
_cell.angle_beta   90.00
_cell.angle_gamma   90.00
#
_symmetry.space_group_name_H-M   'P 1'
#
loop_
_entity.id
_entity.type
_entity.pdbx_description
1 polymer ?
#
loop_
_entity_poly.entity_id
_entity_poly.type
_entity_poly.pdbx_seq_one_letter_code
_entity_poly.pdbx_strand_id
1 'polypeptide(L)'
;KYLGEAVDKVRREEHKALMAEGRDDLKGSKYTWQYNPQNMSARQWRDFKSLRESALKTARAWAIKELAMSLWHYVSKAWAKKGWKRWLSWAVRSRLEPIKKVARM
;
A
#
# COMPACT_ATOMS: atom_id res chain seq x y z
N LYS A 1 -8.56 -6.79 -5.52
CA LYS A 1 -9.57 -6.55 -4.46
C LYS A 1 -8.96 -6.60 -3.06
N TYR A 2 -8.45 -7.74 -2.60
CA TYR A 2 -7.97 -7.95 -1.21
C TYR A 2 -6.93 -6.94 -0.70
N LEU A 3 -5.85 -6.69 -1.45
CA LEU A 3 -4.81 -5.75 -1.01
C LEU A 3 -5.29 -4.30 -0.96
N GLY A 4 -6.15 -3.89 -1.88
CA GLY A 4 -6.75 -2.54 -1.87
C GLY A 4 -7.61 -2.32 -0.62
N GLU A 5 -8.43 -3.31 -0.26
CA GLU A 5 -9.23 -3.27 0.97
C GLU A 5 -8.35 -3.28 2.23
N ALA A 6 -7.26 -4.06 2.23
CA ALA A 6 -6.32 -4.06 3.34
C ALA A 6 -5.63 -2.70 3.54
N VAL A 7 -5.25 -2.01 2.45
CA VAL A 7 -4.70 -0.65 2.50
C VAL A 7 -5.74 0.32 3.07
N ASP A 8 -7.00 0.27 2.63
CA ASP A 8 -8.02 1.17 3.17
C ASP A 8 -8.34 0.89 4.65
N LYS A 9 -8.27 -0.37 5.11
CA LYS A 9 -8.39 -0.70 6.53
C LYS A 9 -7.27 -0.08 7.36
N VAL A 10 -6.01 -0.24 6.93
CA VAL A 10 -4.85 0.40 7.59
C VAL A 10 -5.02 1.92 7.61
N ARG A 11 -5.47 2.52 6.50
CA ARG A 11 -5.74 3.96 6.41
C ARG A 11 -6.79 4.42 7.41
N ARG A 12 -7.90 3.69 7.56
CA ARG A 12 -8.96 4.05 8.52
C ARG A 12 -8.47 4.00 9.95
N GLU A 13 -7.74 2.95 10.32
CA GLU A 13 -7.16 2.78 11.65
C GLU A 13 -6.14 3.88 11.97
N GLU A 14 -5.22 4.14 11.05
CA GLU A 14 -4.22 5.19 11.20
C GLU A 14 -4.83 6.59 11.21
N HIS A 15 -5.80 6.86 10.33
CA HIS A 15 -6.48 8.15 10.30
C HIS A 15 -7.21 8.44 11.61
N LYS A 16 -7.86 7.44 12.22
CA LYS A 16 -8.51 7.60 13.52
C LYS A 16 -7.50 7.94 14.62
N ALA A 17 -6.34 7.29 14.64
CA ALA A 17 -5.27 7.58 15.60
C ALA A 17 -4.69 8.99 15.40
N LEU A 18 -4.37 9.37 14.16
CA LEU A 18 -3.86 10.70 13.84
C LEU A 18 -4.85 11.82 14.20
N MET A 19 -6.14 11.62 13.92
CA MET A 19 -7.17 12.60 14.29
C MET A 19 -7.27 12.79 15.81
N ALA A 20 -7.06 11.74 16.61
CA ALA A 20 -7.01 11.86 18.06
C ALA A 20 -5.77 12.65 18.55
N GLU A 21 -4.69 12.64 17.76
CA GLU A 21 -3.48 13.45 17.96
C GLU A 21 -3.60 14.86 17.34
N GLY A 22 -4.74 15.21 16.73
CA GLY A 22 -4.97 16.51 16.07
C GLY A 22 -4.35 16.64 14.68
N ARG A 23 -3.86 15.55 14.08
CA ARG A 23 -3.29 15.51 12.72
C ARG A 23 -4.29 15.01 11.70
N ASP A 24 -4.43 15.72 10.59
CA ASP A 24 -5.39 15.41 9.53
C ASP A 24 -4.75 14.96 8.21
N ASP A 25 -3.47 14.54 8.22
CA ASP A 25 -2.67 14.17 7.03
C ASP A 25 -3.36 13.19 6.07
N LEU A 26 -4.18 12.27 6.60
CA LEU A 26 -4.88 11.25 5.81
C LEU A 26 -6.27 11.67 5.32
N LYS A 27 -6.75 12.86 5.69
CA LYS A 27 -8.06 13.38 5.29
C LYS A 27 -8.13 13.55 3.77
N GLY A 28 -9.21 13.09 3.15
CA GLY A 28 -9.39 13.15 1.69
C GLY A 28 -8.49 12.22 0.86
N SER A 29 -7.50 11.55 1.46
CA SER A 29 -6.48 10.77 0.71
C SER A 29 -6.95 9.39 0.20
N LYS A 30 -8.16 8.94 0.58
CA LYS A 30 -8.66 7.57 0.33
C LYS A 30 -8.52 7.12 -1.13
N TYR A 31 -8.92 7.96 -2.07
CA TYR A 31 -8.93 7.58 -3.49
C TYR A 31 -7.52 7.52 -4.06
N THR A 32 -6.62 8.41 -3.61
CA THR A 32 -5.22 8.44 -4.02
C THR A 32 -4.49 7.12 -3.72
N TRP A 33 -4.77 6.51 -2.56
CA TRP A 33 -4.19 5.21 -2.19
C TRP A 33 -4.74 4.02 -2.99
N GLN A 34 -5.98 4.10 -3.47
CA GLN A 34 -6.62 3.00 -4.19
C GLN A 34 -6.35 3.04 -5.69
N TYR A 35 -6.06 4.22 -6.23
CA TYR A 35 -5.86 4.42 -7.65
C TYR A 35 -4.62 3.65 -8.17
N ASN A 36 -4.70 3.17 -9.41
CA ASN A 36 -3.56 2.51 -10.06
C ASN A 36 -2.56 3.59 -10.53
N PRO A 37 -1.29 3.56 -10.10
CA PRO A 37 -0.26 4.51 -10.54
C PRO A 37 -0.15 4.65 -12.05
N GLN A 38 -0.36 3.57 -12.80
CA GLN A 38 -0.28 3.57 -14.27
C GLN A 38 -1.34 4.47 -14.92
N ASN A 39 -2.43 4.74 -14.23
CA ASN A 39 -3.52 5.59 -14.71
C ASN A 39 -3.42 7.03 -14.18
N MET A 40 -2.47 7.31 -13.27
CA MET A 40 -2.34 8.65 -12.68
C MET A 40 -1.75 9.63 -13.70
N SER A 41 -2.27 10.85 -13.74
CA SER A 41 -1.58 11.95 -14.41
C SER A 41 -0.27 12.28 -13.70
N ALA A 42 0.68 12.86 -14.43
CA ALA A 42 1.96 13.30 -13.87
C ALA A 42 1.78 14.30 -12.70
N ARG A 43 0.73 15.12 -12.74
CA ARG A 43 0.39 16.04 -11.64
C ARG A 43 -0.04 15.26 -10.39
N GLN A 44 -0.99 14.34 -10.52
CA GLN A 44 -1.45 13.50 -9.40
C GLN A 44 -0.30 12.70 -8.79
N TRP A 45 0.60 12.15 -9.62
CA TRP A 45 1.77 11.41 -9.14
C TRP A 45 2.74 12.28 -8.34
N ARG A 46 2.97 13.52 -8.78
CA ARG A 46 3.81 14.50 -8.05
C ARG A 46 3.16 14.90 -6.73
N ASP A 47 1.88 15.23 -6.74
CA ASP A 47 1.16 15.67 -5.54
C ASP A 47 1.08 14.54 -4.49
N PHE A 48 1.03 13.29 -4.95
CA PHE A 48 1.03 12.11 -4.08
C PHE A 48 2.41 11.77 -3.49
N LYS A 49 3.50 12.36 -4.00
CA LYS A 49 4.87 12.04 -3.59
C LYS A 49 5.07 12.18 -2.07
N SER A 50 4.63 13.29 -1.50
CA SER A 50 4.78 13.57 -0.06
C SER A 50 4.09 12.52 0.81
N LEU A 51 2.87 12.12 0.44
CA LEU A 51 2.12 11.10 1.14
C LEU A 51 2.78 9.73 1.02
N ARG A 52 3.15 9.30 -0.19
CA ARG A 52 3.70 7.95 -0.41
C ARG A 52 5.13 7.76 0.12
N GLU A 53 5.89 8.84 0.29
CA GLU A 53 7.26 8.84 0.86
C GLU A 53 7.28 9.17 2.37
N SER A 54 6.11 9.35 2.99
CA SER A 54 5.98 9.62 4.42
C SER A 54 6.24 8.38 5.30
N ALA A 55 6.40 8.61 6.61
CA ALA A 55 6.50 7.57 7.62
C ALA A 55 5.15 6.92 8.00
N LEU A 56 4.07 7.20 7.24
CA LEU A 56 2.73 6.67 7.51
C LEU A 56 2.68 5.15 7.30
N LYS A 57 1.97 4.45 8.17
CA LYS A 57 1.64 3.02 8.02
C LYS A 57 0.87 2.77 6.73
N THR A 58 0.01 3.70 6.33
CA THR A 58 -0.74 3.67 5.06
C THR A 58 0.20 3.72 3.87
N ALA A 59 1.22 4.57 3.89
CA ALA A 59 2.23 4.65 2.84
C ALA A 59 2.98 3.32 2.68
N ARG A 60 3.38 2.72 3.81
CA ARG A 60 3.98 1.38 3.82
C ARG A 60 3.04 0.29 3.31
N ALA A 61 1.76 0.31 3.71
CA ALA A 61 0.76 -0.64 3.24
C ALA A 61 0.58 -0.56 1.72
N TRP A 62 0.53 0.67 1.20
CA TRP A 62 0.44 0.94 -0.23
C TRP A 62 1.66 0.44 -0.99
N ALA A 63 2.88 0.69 -0.50
CA ALA A 63 4.09 0.18 -1.13
C ALA A 63 4.13 -1.36 -1.22
N ILE A 64 3.61 -2.05 -0.20
CA ILE A 64 3.46 -3.52 -0.23
C ILE A 64 2.45 -3.95 -1.30
N LYS A 65 1.31 -3.25 -1.41
CA LYS A 65 0.33 -3.51 -2.48
C LYS A 65 0.97 -3.33 -3.86
N GLU A 66 1.67 -2.22 -4.10
CA GLU A 66 2.27 -1.93 -5.41
C GLU A 66 3.40 -2.90 -5.76
N LEU A 67 4.20 -3.35 -4.78
CA LEU A 67 5.17 -4.42 -5.03
C LEU A 67 4.48 -5.72 -5.44
N ALA A 68 3.29 -6.03 -4.90
CA ALA A 68 2.52 -7.19 -5.35
C ALA A 68 2.05 -7.01 -6.79
N MET A 69 1.51 -5.83 -7.12
CA MET A 69 1.02 -5.51 -8.47
C MET A 69 2.14 -5.60 -9.51
N SER A 70 3.37 -5.16 -9.17
CA SER A 70 4.48 -5.22 -10.12
C SER A 70 4.89 -6.65 -10.50
N LEU A 71 4.57 -7.66 -9.68
CA LEU A 71 4.86 -9.06 -9.99
C LEU A 71 4.12 -9.56 -11.24
N TRP A 72 2.99 -8.94 -11.59
CA TRP A 72 2.19 -9.31 -12.78
C TRP A 72 2.89 -8.94 -14.09
N HIS A 73 3.93 -8.11 -14.04
CA HIS A 73 4.72 -7.74 -15.21
C HIS A 73 5.92 -8.66 -15.45
N TYR A 74 6.15 -9.67 -14.59
CA TYR A 74 7.23 -10.63 -14.83
C TYR A 74 6.91 -11.58 -15.98
N VAL A 75 7.80 -11.61 -16.98
CA VAL A 75 7.77 -12.58 -18.08
C VAL A 75 8.34 -13.94 -17.64
N SER A 76 9.37 -13.94 -16.78
CA SER A 76 10.03 -15.17 -16.32
C SER A 76 9.38 -15.73 -15.05
N LYS A 77 8.93 -16.99 -15.11
CA LYS A 77 8.37 -17.73 -13.97
C LYS A 77 9.33 -17.83 -12.79
N ALA A 78 10.64 -17.98 -13.04
CA ALA A 78 11.65 -18.08 -11.99
C ALA A 78 11.75 -16.76 -11.19
N TRP A 79 11.79 -15.64 -11.91
CA TRP A 79 11.82 -14.30 -11.30
C TRP A 79 10.51 -13.96 -10.60
N ALA A 80 9.36 -14.31 -11.18
CA ALA A 80 8.07 -14.15 -10.53
C ALA A 80 8.00 -14.91 -9.19
N LYS A 81 8.47 -16.16 -9.13
CA LYS A 81 8.51 -16.95 -7.89
C LYS A 81 9.43 -16.33 -6.84
N LYS A 82 10.59 -15.82 -7.24
CA LYS A 82 11.53 -15.12 -6.34
C LYS A 82 10.92 -13.82 -5.81
N GLY A 83 10.30 -13.02 -6.69
CA GLY A 83 9.60 -11.79 -6.33
C GLY A 83 8.43 -12.05 -5.37
N TRP A 84 7.64 -13.08 -5.64
CA TRP A 84 6.54 -13.51 -4.76
C TRP A 84 7.02 -13.86 -3.36
N LYS A 85 8.08 -14.67 -3.25
CA LYS A 85 8.67 -15.02 -1.94
C LYS A 85 9.14 -13.76 -1.19
N ARG A 86 9.79 -12.82 -1.88
CA ARG A 86 10.22 -11.54 -1.28
C ARG A 86 9.03 -10.73 -0.78
N TRP A 87 8.00 -10.60 -1.61
CA TRP A 87 6.78 -9.88 -1.26
C TRP A 87 6.09 -10.48 -0.04
N LEU A 88 5.87 -11.81 -0.04
CA LEU A 88 5.22 -12.53 1.07
C LEU A 88 5.99 -12.34 2.38
N SER A 89 7.31 -12.45 2.32
CA SER A 89 8.23 -12.24 3.43
C SER A 89 8.09 -10.83 4.03
N TRP A 90 7.97 -9.79 3.18
CA TRP A 90 7.75 -8.41 3.62
C TRP A 90 6.35 -8.19 4.20
N ALA A 91 5.31 -8.70 3.51
CA ALA A 91 3.92 -8.54 3.91
C ALA A 91 3.65 -9.14 5.30
N VAL A 92 4.15 -10.35 5.57
CA VAL A 92 3.97 -11.03 6.86
C VAL A 92 4.69 -10.32 8.01
N ARG A 93 5.85 -9.70 7.74
CA ARG A 93 6.65 -8.96 8.74
C ARG A 93 6.30 -7.47 8.86
N SER A 94 5.35 -6.98 8.08
CA SER A 94 5.00 -5.55 8.01
C SER A 94 4.42 -4.96 9.31
N ARG A 95 4.01 -5.81 10.26
CA ARG A 95 3.24 -5.43 11.47
C ARG A 95 1.92 -4.72 11.14
N LEU A 96 1.37 -4.95 9.95
CA LEU A 96 0.07 -4.44 9.51
C LEU A 96 -0.90 -5.62 9.44
N GLU A 97 -1.77 -5.78 10.45
CA GLU A 97 -2.68 -6.95 10.51
C GLU A 97 -3.56 -7.13 9.27
N PRO A 98 -4.14 -6.06 8.67
CA PRO A 98 -4.91 -6.22 7.44
C PRO A 98 -4.08 -6.81 6.29
N ILE A 99 -2.81 -6.42 6.15
CA ILE A 99 -1.91 -6.91 5.10
C ILE A 99 -1.47 -8.34 5.40
N LYS A 100 -1.12 -8.65 6.65
CA LYS A 100 -0.75 -10.00 7.09
C LYS A 100 -1.86 -11.00 6.82
N LYS A 101 -3.13 -10.60 7.05
CA LYS A 101 -4.29 -11.44 6.79
C LYS A 101 -4.38 -11.81 5.31
N VAL A 102 -4.22 -10.84 4.40
CA VAL A 102 -4.23 -11.09 2.95
C VAL A 102 -3.03 -11.94 2.52
N ALA A 103 -1.87 -11.76 3.13
CA ALA A 103 -0.67 -12.54 2.83
C ALA A 103 -0.76 -14.02 3.26
N ARG A 104 -1.69 -14.36 4.17
CA ARG A 104 -1.86 -15.72 4.71
C ARG A 104 -3.06 -16.47 4.12
N MET A 105 -3.88 -15.80 3.31
CA MET A 105 -4.96 -16.41 2.53
C MET A 105 -4.36 -17.21 1.37
#